data_AF-A0A4S4A383-F1
#
_entry.id   AF-A0A4S4A383-F1
#
_cell.length_a   1.000
_cell.length_b   1.000
_cell.length_c   1.000
_cell.angle_alpha   90.00
_cell.angle_beta   90.00
_cell.angle_gamma   90.00
#
_symmetry.space_group_name_H-M   'P 1'
#
loop_
_entity.id
_entity.type
_entity.pdbx_description
1 polymer ?
#
loop_
_entity_poly.entity_id
_entity_poly.type
_entity_poly.pdbx_seq_one_letter_code
_entity_poly.pdbx_strand_id
1 'polypeptide(L)'
;MNTVTEKITTNTRVIKSLLVKYSDTFKAFKELINNSIQANAKNIKITVAYDDSVMVKSGIEKITIEDDGHGVPYSEFKKRILQIATDVKEKGQGIGRFGSFQIGELMKIETVAFDPANQQFSKTSFGIDTIDLKDIELEKTDVKVDYQYLDKKNASSYYKV
;
A
#
# COMPACT_ATOMS: atom_id res chain seq x y z
N MET A 1 15.12 -4.75 13.16
CA MET A 1 13.97 -4.08 12.54
C MET A 1 13.49 -3.01 13.51
N ASN A 2 13.40 -1.77 13.06
CA ASN A 2 12.94 -0.63 13.86
C ASN A 2 11.45 -0.40 13.61
N THR A 3 10.73 0.11 14.59
CA THR A 3 9.31 0.47 14.47
C THR A 3 9.14 1.92 14.85
N VAL A 4 8.42 2.68 14.03
CA VAL A 4 8.02 4.06 14.33
C VAL A 4 6.50 4.19 14.29
N THR A 5 5.98 5.10 15.10
CA THR A 5 4.58 5.50 15.05
C THR A 5 4.47 6.71 14.14
N GLU A 6 3.64 6.59 13.10
CA GLU A 6 3.37 7.65 12.14
C GLU A 6 1.87 7.95 12.08
N LYS A 7 1.53 9.13 11.57
CA LYS A 7 0.13 9.50 11.32
C LYS A 7 -0.16 9.46 9.83
N ILE A 8 -1.33 8.95 9.48
CA ILE A 8 -1.87 9.09 8.13
C ILE A 8 -2.33 10.54 7.97
N THR A 9 -1.97 11.18 6.87
CA THR A 9 -2.46 12.53 6.55
C THR A 9 -3.38 12.43 5.35
N THR A 10 -4.58 12.99 5.44
CA THR A 10 -5.58 12.85 4.37
C THR A 10 -6.52 14.05 4.27
N ASN A 11 -7.32 14.10 3.21
CA ASN A 11 -8.54 14.89 3.18
C ASN A 11 -9.73 13.99 3.55
N THR A 12 -10.36 14.24 4.69
CA THR A 12 -11.45 13.43 5.24
C THR A 12 -12.61 13.19 4.26
N ARG A 13 -12.86 14.13 3.34
CA ARG A 13 -13.91 14.02 2.30
C ARG A 13 -13.56 12.96 1.26
N VAL A 14 -12.28 12.82 0.92
CA VAL A 14 -11.80 11.88 -0.09
C VAL A 14 -11.89 10.46 0.45
N ILE A 15 -11.53 10.20 1.72
CA ILE A 15 -11.67 8.86 2.30
C ILE A 15 -13.12 8.41 2.40
N LYS A 16 -14.02 9.29 2.86
CA LYS A 16 -15.46 8.96 2.81
C LYS A 16 -15.90 8.62 1.40
N SER A 17 -15.44 9.35 0.38
CA SER A 17 -15.75 9.00 -1.01
C SER A 17 -15.14 7.67 -1.46
N LEU A 18 -13.97 7.30 -0.95
CA LEU A 18 -13.27 6.05 -1.26
C LEU A 18 -13.99 4.83 -0.67
N LEU A 19 -14.41 4.97 0.60
CA LEU A 19 -15.12 3.95 1.36
C LEU A 19 -16.60 3.87 0.99
N VAL A 20 -17.21 4.94 0.45
CA VAL A 20 -18.64 4.97 0.07
C VAL A 20 -18.83 4.62 -1.41
N LYS A 21 -17.83 4.84 -2.28
CA LYS A 21 -17.86 4.38 -3.69
C LYS A 21 -17.49 2.90 -3.79
N TYR A 22 -18.33 2.02 -3.24
CA TYR A 22 -18.36 0.63 -3.67
C TYR A 22 -19.08 0.56 -5.01
N SER A 23 -18.35 0.42 -6.12
CA SER A 23 -19.01 0.10 -7.39
C SER A 23 -18.24 -0.85 -8.29
N ASP A 24 -16.91 -0.98 -8.15
CA ASP A 24 -16.12 -1.78 -9.08
C ASP A 24 -14.78 -2.29 -8.50
N THR A 25 -14.79 -3.53 -7.99
CA THR A 25 -13.61 -4.22 -7.47
C THR A 25 -12.57 -4.49 -8.56
N PHE A 26 -12.99 -4.65 -9.82
CA PHE A 26 -12.08 -4.84 -10.95
C PHE A 26 -11.31 -3.56 -11.26
N LYS A 27 -11.96 -2.39 -11.16
CA LYS A 27 -11.27 -1.10 -11.27
C LYS A 27 -10.22 -0.91 -10.17
N ALA A 28 -10.53 -1.26 -8.92
CA ALA A 28 -9.55 -1.23 -7.83
C ALA A 28 -8.35 -2.14 -8.12
N PHE A 29 -8.61 -3.37 -8.57
CA PHE A 29 -7.55 -4.31 -8.89
C PHE A 29 -6.66 -3.81 -10.04
N LYS A 30 -7.28 -3.25 -11.10
CA LYS A 30 -6.55 -2.60 -12.21
C LYS A 30 -5.68 -1.45 -11.73
N GLU A 31 -6.15 -0.65 -10.78
CA GLU A 31 -5.38 0.47 -10.24
C GLU A 31 -4.13 0.00 -9.49
N LEU A 32 -4.21 -1.10 -8.75
CA LEU A 32 -3.04 -1.70 -8.11
C LEU A 32 -2.00 -2.17 -9.14
N ILE A 33 -2.44 -2.80 -10.23
CA ILE A 33 -1.56 -3.21 -11.34
C ILE A 33 -0.97 -2.00 -12.06
N ASN A 34 -1.76 -0.94 -12.29
CA ASN A 34 -1.29 0.29 -12.93
C ASN A 34 -0.18 0.96 -12.11
N ASN A 35 -0.25 0.90 -10.77
CA ASN A 35 0.82 1.43 -9.92
C ASN A 35 2.15 0.71 -10.16
N SER A 36 2.13 -0.62 -10.33
CA SER A 36 3.32 -1.39 -10.68
C SER A 36 3.88 -1.00 -12.06
N ILE A 37 3.01 -0.78 -13.06
CA ILE A 37 3.44 -0.31 -14.39
C ILE A 37 4.07 1.08 -14.30
N GLN A 38 3.45 2.00 -13.55
CA GLN A 38 3.99 3.36 -13.32
C GLN A 38 5.33 3.34 -12.56
N ALA A 39 5.58 2.29 -11.77
CA ALA A 39 6.85 2.06 -11.08
C ALA A 39 7.93 1.43 -12.00
N ASN A 40 7.66 1.32 -13.31
CA ASN A 40 8.51 0.67 -14.32
C ASN A 40 8.83 -0.80 -14.01
N ALA A 41 7.90 -1.51 -13.37
CA ALA A 41 8.04 -2.95 -13.16
C ALA A 41 8.11 -3.69 -14.50
N LYS A 42 9.01 -4.66 -14.58
CA LYS A 42 9.12 -5.61 -15.70
C LYS A 42 8.28 -6.86 -15.43
N ASN A 43 8.14 -7.23 -14.17
CA ASN A 43 7.41 -8.39 -13.71
C ASN A 43 6.41 -7.99 -12.63
N ILE A 44 5.17 -8.48 -12.77
CA ILE A 44 4.12 -8.31 -11.76
C ILE A 44 3.62 -9.72 -11.43
N LYS A 45 3.82 -10.14 -10.17
CA LYS A 45 3.38 -11.42 -9.65
C LYS A 45 2.11 -11.22 -8.83
N ILE A 46 1.06 -11.89 -9.26
CA ILE A 46 -0.23 -11.90 -8.55
C ILE A 46 -0.43 -13.28 -7.95
N THR A 47 -0.57 -13.34 -6.63
CA THR A 47 -0.81 -14.58 -5.89
C THR A 47 -2.17 -14.49 -5.20
N VAL A 48 -3.00 -15.52 -5.36
CA VAL A 48 -4.30 -15.64 -4.70
C VAL A 48 -4.23 -16.85 -3.77
N ALA A 49 -4.29 -16.62 -2.47
CA ALA A 49 -4.50 -17.65 -1.47
C ALA A 49 -6.00 -17.80 -1.26
N TYR A 50 -6.47 -19.04 -1.24
CA TYR A 50 -7.88 -19.35 -1.12
C TYR A 50 -8.10 -20.61 -0.28
N ASP A 51 -9.23 -20.66 0.44
CA ASP A 51 -9.73 -21.81 1.16
C ASP A 51 -10.75 -22.56 0.27
N ASP A 52 -10.42 -23.80 -0.05
CA ASP A 52 -11.27 -24.73 -0.79
C ASP A 52 -12.16 -25.58 0.14
N SER A 53 -12.20 -25.28 1.43
CA SER A 53 -13.04 -26.02 2.37
C SER A 53 -14.52 -25.79 2.10
N VAL A 54 -15.31 -26.87 2.22
CA VAL A 54 -16.78 -26.86 2.03
C VAL A 54 -17.50 -25.97 3.07
N MET A 55 -16.79 -25.53 4.11
CA MET A 55 -17.33 -24.78 5.24
C MET A 55 -17.30 -23.25 5.05
N VAL A 56 -16.46 -22.71 4.15
CA VAL A 56 -16.33 -21.27 3.93
C VAL A 56 -16.98 -20.87 2.61
N LYS A 57 -17.94 -19.94 2.68
CA LYS A 57 -18.82 -19.55 1.55
C LYS A 57 -18.12 -18.66 0.50
N SER A 58 -16.86 -18.28 0.71
CA SER A 58 -16.07 -17.42 -0.20
C SER A 58 -14.60 -17.82 -0.14
N GLY A 59 -14.04 -18.22 -1.29
CA GLY A 59 -12.76 -18.90 -1.36
C GLY A 59 -11.54 -18.02 -1.11
N ILE A 60 -11.50 -16.74 -1.48
CA ILE A 60 -10.22 -15.98 -1.45
C ILE A 60 -9.91 -15.42 -0.05
N GLU A 61 -8.81 -15.88 0.54
CA GLU A 61 -8.28 -15.39 1.82
C GLU A 61 -7.38 -14.16 1.64
N LYS A 62 -6.55 -14.17 0.59
CA LYS A 62 -5.55 -13.12 0.37
C LYS A 62 -5.21 -13.00 -1.10
N ILE A 63 -5.16 -11.76 -1.59
CA ILE A 63 -4.52 -11.41 -2.85
C ILE A 63 -3.21 -10.69 -2.51
N THR A 64 -2.12 -11.04 -3.20
CA THR A 64 -0.83 -10.35 -3.10
C THR A 64 -0.41 -9.93 -4.49
N ILE A 65 -0.13 -8.64 -4.67
CA ILE A 65 0.43 -8.10 -5.90
C ILE A 65 1.85 -7.63 -5.56
N GLU A 66 2.84 -8.27 -6.17
CA GLU A 66 4.26 -7.97 -5.99
C GLU A 66 4.86 -7.58 -7.33
N ASP A 67 5.61 -6.48 -7.37
CA ASP A 67 6.29 -5.99 -8.56
C ASP A 67 7.77 -5.70 -8.31
N ASP A 68 8.58 -5.80 -9.38
CA ASP A 68 10.02 -5.51 -9.37
C ASP A 68 10.36 -4.07 -9.78
N GLY A 69 9.41 -3.15 -9.61
CA GLY A 69 9.59 -1.72 -9.88
C GLY A 69 10.51 -1.03 -8.86
N HIS A 70 10.56 0.30 -8.92
CA HIS A 70 11.48 1.09 -8.10
C HIS A 70 11.20 1.10 -6.59
N GLY A 71 10.03 0.61 -6.15
CA GLY A 71 9.62 0.63 -4.75
C GLY A 71 9.49 2.05 -4.15
N VAL A 72 9.44 2.13 -2.82
CA VAL A 72 9.44 3.39 -2.07
C VAL A 72 10.43 3.32 -0.91
N PRO A 73 11.46 4.19 -0.87
CA PRO A 73 12.42 4.18 0.23
C PRO A 73 11.79 4.73 1.50
N TYR A 74 12.34 4.34 2.66
CA TYR A 74 11.84 4.76 3.98
C TYR A 74 11.76 6.29 4.11
N SER A 75 12.77 7.03 3.64
CA SER A 75 12.80 8.50 3.65
C SER A 75 11.61 9.15 2.92
N GLU A 76 11.03 8.47 1.93
CA GLU A 76 9.86 8.94 1.18
C GLU A 76 8.55 8.29 1.62
N PHE A 77 8.60 7.25 2.45
CA PHE A 77 7.46 6.39 2.75
C PHE A 77 6.28 7.16 3.33
N LYS A 78 6.54 8.04 4.30
CA LYS A 78 5.50 8.89 4.89
C LYS A 78 4.78 9.73 3.84
N LYS A 79 5.54 10.42 2.99
CA LYS A 79 5.00 11.30 1.95
C LYS A 79 4.29 10.53 0.83
N ARG A 80 4.84 9.39 0.41
CA ARG A 80 4.37 8.66 -0.77
C ARG A 80 3.32 7.61 -0.46
N ILE A 81 3.27 7.07 0.76
CA ILE A 81 2.34 6.01 1.17
C ILE A 81 1.29 6.54 2.14
N LEU A 82 1.71 7.21 3.22
CA LEU A 82 0.83 7.64 4.32
C LEU A 82 0.11 8.99 4.08
N GLN A 83 0.51 9.76 3.07
CA GLN A 83 -0.26 10.93 2.64
C GLN A 83 -1.23 10.54 1.52
N ILE A 84 -2.51 10.74 1.78
CA ILE A 84 -3.63 10.31 0.94
C ILE A 84 -4.35 11.56 0.43
N ALA A 85 -4.40 11.75 -0.89
CA ALA A 85 -5.17 12.85 -1.50
C ALA A 85 -4.90 14.26 -0.95
N THR A 86 -3.68 14.51 -0.48
CA THR A 86 -3.23 15.83 -0.01
C THR A 86 -2.87 16.77 -1.15
N ASP A 87 -2.49 16.22 -2.31
CA ASP A 87 -2.16 16.98 -3.52
C ASP A 87 -3.12 16.63 -4.67
N VAL A 88 -3.78 17.64 -5.25
CA VAL A 88 -4.48 17.48 -6.54
C VAL A 88 -3.43 17.46 -7.64
N LYS A 89 -2.91 16.27 -8.00
CA LYS A 89 -2.01 16.13 -9.15
C LYS A 89 -2.82 15.92 -10.42
N GLU A 90 -2.37 16.50 -11.54
CA GLU A 90 -3.00 16.39 -12.88
C GLU A 90 -3.19 14.95 -13.36
N LYS A 91 -2.42 13.98 -12.83
CA LYS A 91 -2.45 12.57 -13.24
C LYS A 91 -2.94 11.58 -12.16
N GLY A 92 -3.49 12.06 -11.04
CA GLY A 92 -4.10 11.18 -10.04
C GLY A 92 -4.17 11.76 -8.63
N GLN A 93 -5.09 11.27 -7.81
CA GLN A 93 -5.35 11.79 -6.45
C GLN A 93 -4.49 11.11 -5.36
N GLY A 94 -3.54 10.23 -5.70
CA GLY A 94 -2.74 9.52 -4.69
C GLY A 94 -3.55 8.53 -3.84
N ILE A 95 -4.71 8.11 -4.32
CA ILE A 95 -5.65 7.22 -3.64
C ILE A 95 -5.61 5.77 -4.12
N GLY A 96 -4.97 5.51 -5.27
CA GLY A 96 -5.13 4.24 -6.00
C GLY A 96 -4.78 2.99 -5.19
N ARG A 97 -3.73 3.06 -4.36
CA ARG A 97 -3.32 1.96 -3.45
C ARG A 97 -4.33 1.64 -2.35
N PHE A 98 -5.14 2.62 -1.93
CA PHE A 98 -6.24 2.43 -0.98
C PHE A 98 -7.50 1.84 -1.63
N GLY A 99 -7.51 1.69 -2.97
CA GLY A 99 -8.49 0.87 -3.66
C GLY A 99 -8.46 -0.60 -3.23
N SER A 100 -7.37 -1.07 -2.62
CA SER A 100 -7.27 -2.39 -1.97
C SER A 100 -8.40 -2.63 -0.97
N PHE A 101 -8.89 -1.59 -0.28
CA PHE A 101 -10.02 -1.67 0.64
C PHE A 101 -11.37 -1.95 -0.03
N GLN A 102 -11.43 -1.84 -1.35
CA GLN A 102 -12.58 -2.31 -2.14
C GLN A 102 -12.52 -3.82 -2.38
N ILE A 103 -11.35 -4.45 -2.20
CA ILE A 103 -11.09 -5.86 -2.48
C ILE A 103 -11.05 -6.68 -1.18
N GLY A 104 -10.47 -6.14 -0.10
CA GLY A 104 -10.36 -6.81 1.19
C GLY A 104 -10.32 -5.84 2.37
N GLU A 105 -10.56 -6.36 3.58
CA GLU A 105 -10.68 -5.55 4.79
C GLU A 105 -9.33 -5.12 5.40
N LEU A 106 -8.24 -5.81 5.03
CA LEU A 106 -6.90 -5.58 5.55
C LEU A 106 -5.93 -5.35 4.39
N MET A 107 -5.19 -4.24 4.43
CA MET A 107 -4.13 -3.93 3.49
C MET A 107 -2.78 -4.04 4.19
N LYS A 108 -1.79 -4.67 3.52
CA LYS A 108 -0.39 -4.70 3.98
C LYS A 108 0.54 -4.29 2.86
N ILE A 109 1.30 -3.23 3.06
CA ILE A 109 2.34 -2.79 2.13
C ILE A 109 3.70 -3.25 2.64
N GLU A 110 4.52 -3.78 1.74
CA GLU A 110 5.93 -4.04 1.96
C GLU A 110 6.72 -3.54 0.75
N THR A 111 7.84 -2.86 0.96
CA THR A 111 8.66 -2.36 -0.15
C THR A 111 10.13 -2.36 0.20
N VAL A 112 10.96 -2.60 -0.81
CA VAL A 112 12.40 -2.37 -0.76
C VAL A 112 12.78 -1.38 -1.85
N ALA A 113 13.55 -0.36 -1.50
CA ALA A 113 14.05 0.62 -2.45
C ALA A 113 15.33 1.28 -1.95
N PHE A 114 16.15 1.76 -2.89
CA PHE A 114 17.33 2.54 -2.58
C PHE A 114 16.91 3.90 -2.02
N ASP A 115 17.41 4.25 -0.84
CA ASP A 115 17.19 5.54 -0.20
C ASP A 115 18.38 6.47 -0.50
N PRO A 116 18.19 7.51 -1.34
CA PRO A 116 19.27 8.44 -1.68
C PRO A 116 19.77 9.24 -0.47
N ALA A 117 18.93 9.46 0.56
CA ALA A 117 19.30 10.24 1.73
C ALA A 117 20.32 9.50 2.62
N ASN A 118 20.24 8.17 2.66
CA ASN A 118 21.09 7.31 3.50
C ASN A 118 22.07 6.45 2.68
N GLN A 119 22.02 6.55 1.35
CA GLN A 119 22.83 5.77 0.40
C GLN A 119 22.75 4.25 0.62
N GLN A 120 21.59 3.76 1.07
CA GLN A 120 21.36 2.36 1.41
C GLN A 120 19.96 1.94 0.96
N PHE A 121 19.78 0.65 0.70
CA PHE A 121 18.42 0.13 0.54
C PHE A 121 17.71 0.12 1.87
N SER A 122 16.43 0.45 1.86
CA SER A 122 15.55 0.33 3.01
C SER A 122 14.47 -0.69 2.69
N LYS A 123 14.12 -1.51 3.69
CA LYS A 123 12.91 -2.33 3.70
C LYS A 123 11.92 -1.67 4.63
N THR A 124 10.70 -1.41 4.15
CA THR A 124 9.63 -0.79 4.94
C THR A 124 8.36 -1.60 4.81
N SER A 125 7.63 -1.79 5.91
CA SER A 125 6.33 -2.44 5.93
C SER A 125 5.32 -1.72 6.82
N PHE A 126 4.06 -1.76 6.39
CA PHE A 126 2.94 -1.06 7.02
C PHE A 126 1.66 -1.87 6.77
N GLY A 127 0.75 -1.89 7.74
CA GLY A 127 -0.57 -2.50 7.59
C GLY A 127 -1.65 -1.67 8.25
N ILE A 128 -2.85 -1.74 7.68
CA ILE A 128 -4.04 -1.01 8.15
C ILE A 128 -5.29 -1.77 7.73
N ASP A 129 -6.33 -1.73 8.56
CA ASP A 129 -7.62 -2.34 8.27
C ASP A 129 -8.74 -1.31 8.07
N THR A 130 -9.92 -1.76 7.64
CA THR A 130 -11.08 -0.87 7.42
C THR A 130 -11.68 -0.31 8.71
N ILE A 131 -11.40 -0.89 9.88
CA ILE A 131 -11.88 -0.38 11.17
C ILE A 131 -11.13 0.91 11.47
N ASP A 132 -9.81 0.91 11.29
CA ASP A 132 -8.94 2.09 11.41
C ASP A 132 -9.36 3.24 10.47
N LEU A 133 -10.09 2.93 9.38
CA LEU A 133 -10.56 3.90 8.39
C LEU A 133 -11.98 4.44 8.62
N LYS A 134 -12.81 3.74 9.41
CA LYS A 134 -14.23 4.12 9.62
C LYS A 134 -14.37 5.24 10.64
N ASP A 135 -13.39 5.39 11.53
CA ASP A 135 -13.34 6.54 12.42
C ASP A 135 -13.07 7.81 11.61
N ILE A 136 -13.89 8.83 11.84
CA ILE A 136 -13.82 10.16 11.23
C ILE A 136 -12.46 10.86 11.54
N GLU A 137 -11.60 10.21 12.32
CA GLU A 137 -10.32 10.69 12.83
C GLU A 137 -9.11 9.92 12.28
N LEU A 138 -9.14 9.49 11.02
CA LEU A 138 -7.99 8.88 10.32
C LEU A 138 -6.69 9.69 10.44
N GLU A 139 -6.81 11.02 10.54
CA GLU A 139 -5.70 11.95 10.76
C GLU A 139 -5.10 11.84 12.18
N LYS A 140 -5.86 11.26 13.12
CA LYS A 140 -5.42 10.97 14.48
C LYS A 140 -4.99 9.53 14.68
N THR A 141 -5.32 8.61 13.75
CA THR A 141 -4.90 7.22 13.80
C THR A 141 -3.39 7.10 13.70
N ASP A 142 -2.80 6.59 14.79
CA ASP A 142 -1.39 6.25 14.87
C ASP A 142 -1.18 4.88 14.26
N VAL A 143 -0.32 4.81 13.25
CA VAL A 143 0.03 3.56 12.57
C VAL A 143 1.47 3.18 12.83
N LYS A 144 1.70 1.89 12.97
CA LYS A 144 3.06 1.35 13.10
C LYS A 144 3.65 1.12 11.71
N VAL A 145 4.83 1.69 11.51
CA VAL A 145 5.65 1.45 10.32
C VAL A 145 6.93 0.78 10.78
N ASP A 146 7.16 -0.42 10.27
CA ASP A 146 8.41 -1.15 10.50
C ASP A 146 9.37 -0.85 9.37
N TYR A 147 10.63 -0.58 9.70
CA TYR A 147 11.66 -0.35 8.71
C TYR A 147 13.04 -0.86 9.14
N GLN A 148 13.91 -1.08 8.17
CA GLN A 148 15.33 -1.33 8.38
C GLN A 148 16.13 -0.93 7.14
N TYR A 149 17.34 -0.39 7.33
CA TYR A 149 18.31 -0.29 6.26
C TYR A 149 19.00 -1.64 6.07
N LEU A 150 19.28 -1.97 4.82
CA LEU A 150 19.88 -3.23 4.41
C LEU A 150 21.38 -3.01 4.18
N ASP A 151 22.21 -3.86 4.78
CA ASP A 151 23.68 -3.80 4.64
C ASP A 151 24.16 -4.16 3.21
N LYS A 152 23.28 -4.75 2.40
CA LYS A 152 23.59 -5.13 1.03
C LYS A 152 23.56 -3.90 0.11
N LYS A 153 24.71 -3.57 -0.47
CA LYS A 153 24.84 -2.52 -1.49
C LYS A 153 23.93 -2.72 -2.72
N ASN A 154 23.54 -3.96 -3.03
CA ASN A 154 22.75 -4.33 -4.22
C ASN A 154 21.52 -5.19 -3.84
N ALA A 155 20.58 -4.66 -3.06
CA ALA A 155 19.28 -5.32 -2.94
C ALA A 155 18.43 -5.03 -4.19
N SER A 156 17.57 -5.97 -4.57
CA SER A 156 16.57 -5.72 -5.63
C SER A 156 15.41 -4.92 -5.04
N SER A 157 14.99 -3.85 -5.73
CA SER A 157 13.79 -3.11 -5.35
C SER A 157 12.54 -3.92 -5.63
N TYR A 158 11.52 -3.73 -4.79
CA TYR A 158 10.20 -4.27 -5.03
C TYR A 158 9.13 -3.47 -4.28
N TYR A 159 7.89 -3.64 -4.71
CA TYR A 159 6.70 -3.21 -3.99
C TYR A 159 5.71 -4.37 -3.91
N LYS A 160 5.07 -4.51 -2.75
CA LYS A 160 4.11 -5.57 -2.47
C LYS A 160 2.92 -5.01 -1.70
N VAL A 161 1.71 -5.34 -2.14
CA VAL A 161 0.44 -5.00 -1.49
C VAL A 161 -0.48 -6.21 -1.38
#